data_AF-B8MI37-F1
#
_entry.id   AF-B8MI37-F1
#
_cell.length_a   1.000
_cell.length_b   1.000
_cell.length_c   1.000
_cell.angle_alpha   90.00
_cell.angle_beta   90.00
_cell.angle_gamma   90.00
#
_symmetry.space_group_name_H-M   'P 1'
#
loop_
_entity.id
_entity.type
_entity.pdbx_description
1 polymer ?
#
loop_
_entity_poly.entity_id
_entity_poly.type
_entity_poly.pdbx_seq_one_letter_code
_entity_poly.pdbx_strand_id
1 'polypeptide(L)'
;MHNTRLPMYIDKKLHHFISEPWWKNTNNEVVQFLHDELPFQWPWGYTIYRTVYTPESNQHWDALLEAISKSIYRSLDEDEPSRIFQEGYRPLAFDDSAQFNGATLDKIRNHFKEVRESDNGHQGVRFRWCLVIDEAALQSIIRHPGWVTVVDPNYQEDSSCNTEYYLGYFRLYLKYL
;
A
#
# COMPACT_ATOMS: atom_id res chain seq x y z
N MET A 1 -3.76 -25.36 -14.91
CA MET A 1 -4.58 -25.11 -13.71
C MET A 1 -3.67 -25.27 -12.49
N HIS A 2 -3.09 -24.19 -11.99
CA HIS A 2 -2.27 -24.24 -10.77
C HIS A 2 -3.17 -23.91 -9.58
N ASN A 3 -3.31 -24.90 -8.70
CA ASN A 3 -4.06 -24.84 -7.46
C ASN A 3 -3.15 -24.19 -6.42
N THR A 4 -3.16 -22.87 -6.33
CA THR A 4 -2.45 -22.15 -5.27
C THR A 4 -3.27 -22.31 -3.99
N ARG A 5 -2.98 -23.35 -3.20
CA ARG A 5 -3.56 -23.47 -1.85
C ARG A 5 -3.10 -22.25 -1.06
N LEU A 6 -4.04 -21.53 -0.45
CA LEU A 6 -3.71 -20.45 0.45
C LEU A 6 -2.90 -21.01 1.62
N PRO A 7 -2.00 -20.22 2.21
CA PRO A 7 -1.40 -20.59 3.48
C PRO A 7 -2.50 -21.00 4.47
N MET A 8 -2.32 -22.15 5.13
CA MET A 8 -3.35 -22.78 5.98
C MET A 8 -3.95 -21.84 7.05
N TYR A 9 -3.20 -20.82 7.48
CA TYR A 9 -3.70 -19.81 8.42
C TYR A 9 -4.71 -18.84 7.80
N ILE A 10 -4.54 -18.49 6.52
CA ILE A 10 -5.48 -17.64 5.76
C ILE A 10 -6.79 -18.42 5.56
N ASP A 11 -6.71 -19.69 5.17
CA ASP A 11 -7.90 -20.54 5.00
C ASP A 11 -8.75 -20.63 6.27
N LYS A 12 -8.12 -20.88 7.43
CA LYS A 12 -8.85 -20.93 8.72
C LYS A 12 -9.51 -19.61 9.08
N LYS A 13 -8.80 -18.50 8.87
CA LYS A 13 -9.29 -17.15 9.15
C LYS A 13 -10.45 -16.78 8.22
N LEU A 14 -10.32 -17.10 6.93
CA LEU A 14 -11.37 -16.93 5.94
C LEU A 14 -12.61 -17.77 6.26
N HIS A 15 -12.45 -19.04 6.63
CA HIS A 15 -13.58 -19.90 7.03
C HIS A 15 -14.35 -19.35 8.23
N HIS A 16 -13.64 -18.82 9.22
CA HIS A 16 -14.27 -18.17 10.36
C HIS A 16 -15.07 -16.93 9.92
N PHE A 17 -14.46 -16.05 9.12
CA PHE A 17 -15.13 -14.82 8.67
C PHE A 17 -16.32 -15.08 7.75
N ILE A 18 -16.27 -16.09 6.88
CA ILE A 18 -17.41 -16.47 6.03
C ILE A 18 -18.65 -16.83 6.86
N SER A 19 -18.48 -17.30 8.09
CA SER A 19 -19.59 -17.62 8.99
C SER A 19 -20.20 -16.41 9.70
N GLU A 20 -19.52 -15.26 9.69
CA GLU A 20 -19.96 -14.07 10.41
C GLU A 20 -21.11 -13.33 9.69
N PRO A 21 -22.09 -12.76 10.41
CA PRO A 21 -23.22 -12.07 9.79
C PRO A 21 -22.84 -10.87 8.92
N TRP A 22 -21.81 -10.13 9.33
CA TRP A 22 -21.33 -8.93 8.63
C TRP A 22 -20.62 -9.25 7.30
N TRP A 23 -20.14 -10.49 7.12
CA TRP A 23 -19.40 -10.89 5.91
C TRP A 23 -20.22 -10.75 4.63
N LYS A 24 -21.54 -10.84 4.72
CA LYS A 24 -22.44 -10.71 3.56
C LYS A 24 -22.71 -9.24 3.16
N ASN A 25 -22.31 -8.27 3.98
CA ASN A 25 -22.58 -6.86 3.74
C ASN A 25 -21.51 -6.23 2.83
N THR A 26 -21.44 -6.64 1.57
CA THR A 26 -20.46 -6.13 0.60
C THR A 26 -20.70 -4.67 0.18
N ASN A 27 -21.76 -4.02 0.67
CA ASN A 27 -21.94 -2.57 0.52
C ASN A 27 -21.04 -1.77 1.48
N ASN A 28 -20.49 -2.40 2.52
CA ASN A 28 -19.46 -1.81 3.37
C ASN A 28 -18.10 -1.96 2.69
N GLU A 29 -17.41 -0.83 2.47
CA GLU A 29 -16.12 -0.78 1.75
C GLU A 29 -15.04 -1.63 2.42
N VAL A 30 -15.04 -1.72 3.75
CA VAL A 30 -14.09 -2.55 4.52
C VAL A 30 -14.39 -4.03 4.30
N VAL A 31 -15.66 -4.42 4.37
CA VAL A 31 -16.08 -5.80 4.09
C VAL A 31 -15.73 -6.17 2.65
N GLN A 32 -16.00 -5.29 1.69
CA GLN A 32 -15.62 -5.50 0.29
C GLN A 32 -14.10 -5.66 0.14
N PHE A 33 -13.31 -4.79 0.77
CA PHE A 33 -11.85 -4.92 0.77
C PHE A 33 -11.41 -6.26 1.34
N LEU A 34 -11.97 -6.70 2.47
CA LEU A 34 -11.63 -7.98 3.09
C LEU A 34 -11.96 -9.16 2.16
N HIS A 35 -13.08 -9.12 1.42
CA HIS A 35 -13.39 -10.11 0.38
C HIS A 35 -12.36 -10.12 -0.74
N ASP A 36 -11.99 -8.94 -1.22
CA ASP A 36 -11.09 -8.79 -2.37
C ASP A 36 -9.62 -9.09 -2.05
N GLU A 37 -9.23 -9.01 -0.77
CA GLU A 37 -7.82 -9.01 -0.37
C GLU A 37 -7.44 -10.23 0.49
N LEU A 38 -8.28 -10.64 1.45
CA LEU A 38 -7.98 -11.78 2.32
C LEU A 38 -7.63 -13.07 1.57
N PRO A 39 -8.34 -13.44 0.48
CA PRO A 39 -8.02 -14.66 -0.25
C PRO A 39 -6.68 -14.59 -0.96
N PHE A 40 -6.07 -13.42 -1.15
CA PHE A 40 -4.81 -13.30 -1.87
C PHE A 40 -3.65 -12.93 -0.94
N GLN A 41 -3.92 -12.20 0.13
CA GLN A 41 -2.88 -11.73 1.04
C GLN A 41 -3.42 -11.49 2.44
N TRP A 42 -2.68 -12.03 3.41
CA TRP A 42 -2.77 -11.60 4.80
C TRP A 42 -1.44 -11.81 5.50
N PRO A 43 -0.88 -10.81 6.21
CA PRO A 43 -1.41 -9.46 6.41
C PRO A 43 -1.37 -8.58 5.15
N TRP A 44 -2.23 -7.57 5.06
CA TRP A 44 -2.28 -6.63 3.94
C TRP A 44 -1.44 -5.36 4.25
N GLY A 45 -1.14 -4.55 3.24
CA GLY A 45 -0.46 -3.26 3.44
C GLY A 45 0.16 -2.76 2.16
N TYR A 46 0.46 -1.47 2.09
CA TYR A 46 1.14 -0.89 0.93
C TYR A 46 2.62 -1.27 0.89
N THR A 47 3.16 -1.38 -0.31
CA THR A 47 4.61 -1.31 -0.52
C THR A 47 5.04 0.16 -0.46
N ILE A 48 6.01 0.48 0.39
CA ILE A 48 6.47 1.84 0.65
C ILE A 48 7.98 1.90 0.39
N TYR A 49 8.42 2.82 -0.47
CA TYR A 49 9.83 3.09 -0.70
C TYR A 49 10.23 4.37 -0.03
N ARG A 50 11.30 4.30 0.77
CA ARG A 50 11.99 5.48 1.26
C ARG A 50 13.10 5.87 0.29
N THR A 51 13.07 7.09 -0.23
CA THR A 51 14.10 7.57 -1.17
C THR A 51 14.90 8.76 -0.66
N VAL A 52 14.57 9.26 0.52
CA VAL A 52 15.29 10.35 1.20
C VAL A 52 15.84 9.85 2.55
N TYR A 53 17.12 10.12 2.81
CA TYR A 53 17.85 9.62 3.99
C TYR A 53 18.63 10.73 4.71
N THR A 54 18.09 11.95 4.71
CA THR A 54 18.63 13.07 5.50
C THR A 54 18.46 12.83 7.00
N PRO A 55 19.19 13.56 7.88
CA PRO A 55 18.96 13.50 9.32
C PRO A 55 17.51 13.79 9.72
N GLU A 56 16.87 14.75 9.05
CA GLU A 56 15.44 15.07 9.25
C GLU A 56 14.55 13.88 8.85
N SER A 57 14.83 13.25 7.70
CA SER A 57 14.11 12.03 7.31
C SER A 57 14.23 10.92 8.35
N ASN A 58 15.43 10.68 8.88
CA ASN A 58 15.64 9.66 9.93
C ASN A 58 14.84 9.96 11.19
N GLN A 59 14.77 11.23 11.58
CA GLN A 59 14.01 11.68 12.75
C GLN A 59 12.50 11.49 12.57
N HIS A 60 11.97 11.67 11.36
CA HIS A 60 10.53 11.67 11.10
C HIS A 60 9.98 10.37 10.49
N TRP A 61 10.83 9.39 10.17
CA TRP A 61 10.44 8.19 9.44
C TRP A 61 9.31 7.39 10.12
N ASP A 62 9.43 7.11 11.41
CA ASP A 62 8.41 6.35 12.14
C ASP A 62 7.08 7.11 12.24
N ALA A 63 7.16 8.42 12.54
CA ALA A 63 5.99 9.29 12.60
C ALA A 63 5.28 9.38 11.24
N LEU A 64 6.03 9.33 10.14
CA LEU A 64 5.49 9.31 8.79
C LEU A 64 4.72 8.01 8.49
N LEU A 65 5.27 6.85 8.86
CA LEU A 65 4.57 5.57 8.70
C LEU A 65 3.30 5.51 9.56
N GLU A 66 3.35 6.06 10.77
CA GLU A 66 2.19 6.20 11.64
C GLU A 66 1.13 7.13 11.03
N ALA A 67 1.54 8.26 10.46
CA ALA A 67 0.68 9.21 9.75
C ALA A 67 -0.07 8.56 8.57
N ILE A 68 0.62 7.76 7.75
CA ILE A 68 -0.02 6.98 6.68
C ILE A 68 -1.06 6.02 7.26
N SER A 69 -0.70 5.29 8.31
CA SER A 69 -1.61 4.34 8.98
C SER A 69 -2.87 5.03 9.52
N LYS A 70 -2.71 6.16 10.22
CA LYS A 70 -3.83 6.96 10.73
C LYS A 70 -4.73 7.48 9.62
N SER A 71 -4.17 7.92 8.49
CA SER A 71 -4.94 8.38 7.34
C SER A 71 -5.84 7.28 6.77
N ILE A 72 -5.38 6.02 6.80
CA ILE A 72 -6.17 4.87 6.37
C ILE A 72 -7.33 4.62 7.35
N TYR A 73 -7.05 4.67 8.66
CA TYR A 73 -8.03 4.28 9.68
C TYR A 73 -9.09 5.34 9.99
N ARG A 74 -8.85 6.60 9.61
CA ARG A 74 -9.63 7.74 10.07
C ARG A 74 -11.14 7.66 9.81
N SER A 75 -11.54 7.01 8.73
CA SER A 75 -12.96 6.90 8.33
C SER A 75 -13.56 5.53 8.68
N LEU A 76 -12.87 4.71 9.47
CA LEU A 76 -13.35 3.39 9.83
C LEU A 76 -14.36 3.48 10.98
N ASP A 77 -15.38 2.64 10.92
CA ASP A 77 -16.35 2.48 11.99
C ASP A 77 -15.74 1.71 13.18
N GLU A 78 -16.32 1.83 14.36
CA GLU A 78 -15.92 1.04 15.54
C GLU A 78 -16.53 -0.38 15.53
N ASP A 79 -16.45 -1.06 14.38
CA ASP A 79 -17.00 -2.39 14.17
C ASP A 79 -15.93 -3.48 13.98
N GLU A 80 -16.36 -4.75 13.99
CA GLU A 80 -15.45 -5.89 13.85
C GLU A 80 -14.72 -5.94 12.50
N PRO A 81 -15.38 -5.72 11.33
CA PRO A 81 -14.68 -5.60 10.04
C PRO A 81 -13.54 -4.57 10.07
N SER A 82 -13.80 -3.39 10.64
CA SER A 82 -12.80 -2.32 10.75
C SER A 82 -11.64 -2.70 11.65
N ARG A 83 -11.90 -3.38 12.78
CA ARG A 83 -10.84 -3.90 13.67
C ARG A 83 -9.97 -4.92 12.97
N ILE A 84 -10.58 -5.88 12.28
CA ILE A 84 -9.85 -6.89 11.50
C ILE A 84 -8.98 -6.19 10.46
N PHE A 85 -9.56 -5.28 9.69
CA PHE A 85 -8.85 -4.49 8.69
C PHE A 85 -7.63 -3.76 9.30
N GLN A 86 -7.79 -3.07 10.44
CA GLN A 86 -6.69 -2.40 11.13
C GLN A 86 -5.60 -3.37 11.60
N GLU A 87 -5.98 -4.49 12.23
CA GLU A 87 -5.04 -5.52 12.71
C GLU A 87 -4.23 -6.14 11.57
N GLY A 88 -4.83 -6.23 10.38
CA GLY A 88 -4.20 -6.75 9.18
C GLY A 88 -3.14 -5.86 8.57
N TYR A 89 -3.09 -4.58 8.93
CA TYR A 89 -2.18 -3.64 8.27
C TYR A 89 -0.72 -3.87 8.69
N ARG A 90 0.09 -4.24 7.70
CA ARG A 90 1.54 -4.48 7.77
C ARG A 90 2.17 -4.01 6.46
N PRO A 91 2.55 -2.72 6.34
CA PRO A 91 3.19 -2.21 5.12
C PRO A 91 4.53 -2.90 4.89
N LEU A 92 4.92 -3.05 3.62
CA LEU A 92 6.26 -3.50 3.23
C LEU A 92 7.11 -2.25 2.95
N ALA A 93 7.95 -1.87 3.91
CA ALA A 93 8.85 -0.73 3.76
C ALA A 93 10.21 -1.18 3.21
N PHE A 94 10.61 -0.64 2.06
CA PHE A 94 11.96 -0.69 1.53
C PHE A 94 12.75 0.52 2.04
N ASP A 95 13.53 0.28 3.09
CA ASP A 95 14.35 1.27 3.82
C ASP A 95 15.83 0.83 3.77
N ASP A 96 16.42 0.95 2.58
CA ASP A 96 17.84 0.67 2.34
C ASP A 96 18.46 1.86 1.59
N SER A 97 19.25 2.66 2.30
CA SER A 97 19.87 3.86 1.75
C SER A 97 20.89 3.56 0.65
N ALA A 98 21.56 2.40 0.69
CA ALA A 98 22.51 2.01 -0.35
C ALA A 98 21.80 1.74 -1.68
N GLN A 99 20.54 1.27 -1.62
CA GLN A 99 19.74 0.96 -2.79
C GLN A 99 18.87 2.13 -3.23
N PHE A 100 18.23 2.85 -2.31
CA PHE A 100 17.12 3.74 -2.64
C PHE A 100 17.37 5.22 -2.39
N ASN A 101 18.49 5.63 -1.78
CA ASN A 101 18.77 7.05 -1.57
C ASN A 101 18.87 7.80 -2.92
N GLY A 102 17.99 8.78 -3.12
CA GLY A 102 17.87 9.53 -4.37
C GLY A 102 17.34 8.72 -5.56
N ALA A 103 16.73 7.55 -5.33
CA ALA A 103 16.20 6.73 -6.42
C ALA A 103 15.09 7.45 -7.20
N THR A 104 15.16 7.36 -8.53
CA THR A 104 14.14 7.90 -9.45
C THR A 104 12.88 7.03 -9.43
N LEU A 105 11.74 7.60 -9.83
CA LEU A 105 10.48 6.85 -9.95
C LEU A 105 10.60 5.67 -10.92
N ASP A 106 11.42 5.78 -11.98
CA ASP A 106 11.67 4.67 -12.91
C ASP A 106 12.42 3.52 -12.26
N LYS A 107 13.44 3.82 -11.44
CA LYS A 107 14.15 2.80 -10.64
C LYS A 107 13.18 2.10 -9.69
N ILE A 108 12.33 2.87 -9.00
CA ILE A 108 11.31 2.32 -8.10
C ILE A 108 10.30 1.46 -8.87
N ARG A 109 9.84 1.93 -10.04
CA ARG A 109 8.89 1.19 -10.88
C ARG A 109 9.47 -0.15 -11.33
N ASN A 110 10.74 -0.18 -11.75
CA ASN A 110 11.42 -1.39 -12.18
C ASN A 110 11.61 -2.37 -11.01
N HIS A 111 12.16 -1.90 -9.89
CA HIS A 111 12.33 -2.75 -8.71
C HIS A 111 10.97 -3.28 -8.20
N PHE A 112 9.92 -2.46 -8.21
CA PHE A 112 8.60 -2.91 -7.79
C PHE A 112 8.01 -3.98 -8.72
N LYS A 113 8.28 -3.94 -10.03
CA LYS A 113 7.92 -5.03 -10.96
C LYS A 113 8.63 -6.34 -10.59
N GLU A 114 9.92 -6.29 -10.31
CA GLU A 114 10.70 -7.46 -9.88
C GLU A 114 10.14 -8.07 -8.59
N VAL A 115 9.80 -7.23 -7.61
CA VAL A 115 9.16 -7.66 -6.37
C VAL A 115 7.83 -8.37 -6.65
N ARG A 116 6.97 -7.80 -7.52
CA ARG A 116 5.68 -8.39 -7.92
C ARG A 116 5.85 -9.75 -8.61
N GLU A 117 6.85 -9.89 -9.46
CA GLU A 117 7.16 -11.13 -10.17
C GLU A 117 7.69 -12.21 -9.23
N SER A 118 8.50 -11.83 -8.24
CA SER A 118 9.07 -12.76 -7.25
C SER A 118 8.04 -13.33 -6.26
N ASP A 119 6.97 -12.59 -5.96
CA ASP A 119 5.91 -13.00 -5.02
C ASP A 119 4.75 -13.74 -5.71
N ASN A 120 5.02 -14.41 -6.84
CA ASN A 120 4.02 -15.12 -7.67
C ASN A 120 2.85 -14.25 -8.15
N GLY A 121 3.02 -12.92 -8.27
CA GLY A 121 2.01 -12.04 -8.84
C GLY A 121 0.73 -11.92 -8.03
N HIS A 122 0.81 -11.92 -6.68
CA HIS A 122 -0.35 -11.69 -5.84
C HIS A 122 -1.06 -10.38 -6.22
N GLN A 123 -2.37 -10.47 -6.51
CA GLN A 123 -3.21 -9.35 -6.99
C GLN A 123 -3.66 -8.40 -5.87
N GLY A 124 -3.09 -8.55 -4.67
CA GLY A 124 -3.48 -7.77 -3.51
C GLY A 124 -2.96 -6.34 -3.56
N VAL A 125 -3.54 -5.46 -2.73
CA VAL A 125 -3.23 -4.02 -2.65
C VAL A 125 -1.73 -3.73 -2.49
N ARG A 126 -0.96 -4.64 -1.87
CA ARG A 126 0.49 -4.55 -1.70
C ARG A 126 1.25 -4.44 -3.02
N PHE A 127 0.67 -4.98 -4.08
CA PHE A 127 1.31 -5.19 -5.39
C PHE A 127 0.59 -4.45 -6.52
N ARG A 128 -0.50 -3.71 -6.22
CA ARG A 128 -1.20 -2.88 -7.21
C ARG A 128 -0.51 -1.53 -7.45
N TRP A 129 -0.08 -0.89 -6.36
CA TRP A 129 0.59 0.42 -6.36
C TRP A 129 1.67 0.44 -5.27
N CYS A 130 2.70 1.26 -5.44
CA CYS A 130 3.65 1.54 -4.36
C CYS A 130 3.66 3.02 -3.99
N LEU A 131 3.89 3.29 -2.71
CA LEU A 131 4.06 4.63 -2.17
C LEU A 131 5.55 4.98 -2.18
N VAL A 132 5.88 6.21 -2.57
CA VAL A 132 7.25 6.73 -2.56
C VAL A 132 7.31 7.93 -1.63
N ILE A 133 8.23 7.86 -0.68
CA ILE A 133 8.54 8.94 0.25
C ILE A 133 9.84 9.58 -0.21
N ASP A 134 9.69 10.58 -1.08
CA ASP A 134 10.75 11.48 -1.48
C ASP A 134 10.81 12.72 -0.57
N GLU A 135 11.78 13.61 -0.81
CA GLU A 135 11.94 14.85 -0.05
C GLU A 135 10.65 15.69 -0.05
N ALA A 136 9.95 15.78 -1.19
CA ALA A 136 8.75 16.60 -1.29
C ALA A 136 7.58 16.01 -0.48
N ALA A 137 7.41 14.69 -0.53
CA ALA A 137 6.43 13.97 0.29
C ALA A 137 6.75 14.12 1.79
N LEU A 138 8.01 13.93 2.20
CA LEU A 138 8.46 14.13 3.58
C LEU A 138 8.15 15.55 4.07
N GLN A 139 8.59 16.57 3.33
CA GLN A 139 8.36 17.97 3.69
C GLN A 139 6.87 18.31 3.74
N SER A 140 6.05 17.73 2.85
CA SER A 140 4.60 17.95 2.88
C SER A 140 3.96 17.42 4.17
N ILE A 141 4.41 16.25 4.63
CA ILE A 141 3.93 15.60 5.86
C ILE A 141 4.35 16.41 7.09
N ILE A 142 5.57 16.95 7.09
CA ILE A 142 6.05 17.84 8.15
C ILE A 142 5.27 19.16 8.20
N ARG A 143 4.86 19.71 7.04
CA ARG A 143 4.26 21.06 6.94
C ARG A 143 2.73 21.09 6.99
N HIS A 144 2.05 19.99 6.68
CA HIS A 144 0.60 19.81 6.60
C HIS A 144 -0.14 20.73 5.58
N PRO A 145 -1.14 20.21 4.82
CA PRO A 145 -1.54 18.81 4.72
C PRO A 145 -0.52 18.00 3.91
N GLY A 146 -0.18 16.81 4.40
CA GLY A 146 0.80 15.94 3.76
C GLY A 146 0.21 15.11 2.62
N TRP A 147 1.09 14.68 1.72
CA TRP A 147 0.77 13.76 0.63
C TRP A 147 1.93 12.79 0.41
N VAL A 148 1.62 11.68 -0.26
CA VAL A 148 2.61 10.68 -0.71
C VAL A 148 2.53 10.50 -2.21
N THR A 149 3.66 10.20 -2.85
CA THR A 149 3.68 9.84 -4.27
C THR A 149 3.20 8.40 -4.41
N VAL A 150 2.22 8.16 -5.28
CA VAL A 150 1.77 6.82 -5.66
C VAL A 150 2.28 6.54 -7.06
N VAL A 151 3.08 5.49 -7.23
CA VAL A 151 3.66 5.11 -8.52
C VAL A 151 2.82 4.01 -9.16
N ASP A 152 2.49 4.22 -10.44
CA ASP A 152 1.89 3.22 -11.30
C ASP A 152 2.96 2.25 -11.80
N PRO A 153 2.88 0.96 -11.43
CA PRO A 153 3.84 -0.02 -11.93
C PRO A 153 3.69 -0.27 -13.43
N ASN A 154 2.50 -0.09 -14.00
CA ASN A 154 2.20 -0.50 -15.38
C ASN A 154 2.40 0.65 -16.38
N TYR A 155 2.73 1.85 -15.91
CA TYR A 155 3.03 2.98 -16.79
C TYR A 155 4.22 2.66 -17.72
N GLN A 156 4.00 2.91 -19.01
CA GLN A 156 4.99 2.81 -20.07
C GLN A 156 4.83 4.04 -20.94
N GLU A 157 5.82 4.94 -20.97
CA GLU A 157 5.77 6.27 -21.62
C GLU A 157 5.15 6.25 -23.03
N ASP A 158 5.45 5.22 -23.82
CA ASP A 158 5.00 5.03 -25.22
C ASP A 158 3.65 4.28 -25.40
N SER A 159 2.90 4.00 -24.33
CA SER A 159 1.62 3.29 -24.47
C SER A 159 0.51 4.20 -25.02
N SER A 160 -0.37 3.66 -25.87
CA SER A 160 -1.50 4.39 -26.48
C SER A 160 -2.51 4.96 -25.47
N CYS A 161 -2.38 4.62 -24.18
CA CYS A 161 -3.22 5.07 -23.08
C CYS A 161 -2.61 6.25 -22.31
N ASN A 162 -1.38 6.65 -22.61
CA ASN A 162 -0.76 7.78 -21.97
C ASN A 162 -1.14 9.08 -22.68
N THR A 163 -1.94 9.87 -21.99
CA THR A 163 -2.10 11.27 -22.35
C THR A 163 -0.85 12.04 -21.91
N GLU A 164 -0.57 13.18 -22.54
CA GLU A 164 0.47 14.14 -22.14
C GLU A 164 0.37 14.62 -20.67
N TYR A 165 -0.71 14.25 -19.97
CA TYR A 165 -1.04 14.68 -18.60
C TYR A 165 -0.75 13.64 -17.52
N TYR A 166 -0.53 12.36 -17.86
CA TYR A 166 -0.26 11.31 -16.88
C TYR A 166 1.18 10.82 -16.96
N LEU A 167 1.95 11.10 -15.90
CA LEU A 167 3.37 10.78 -15.81
C LEU A 167 3.65 9.44 -15.10
N GLY A 168 2.63 8.58 -14.99
CA GLY A 168 2.77 7.29 -14.31
C GLY A 168 2.90 7.37 -12.80
N TYR A 169 2.46 8.48 -12.20
CA TYR A 169 2.31 8.65 -10.77
C TYR A 169 1.24 9.71 -10.47
N PHE A 170 0.72 9.69 -9.25
CA PHE A 170 -0.16 10.74 -8.72
C PHE A 170 0.12 10.98 -7.24
N ARG A 171 -0.37 12.10 -6.70
CA ARG A 171 -0.24 12.42 -5.27
C ARG A 171 -1.50 12.00 -4.52
N LEU A 172 -1.32 11.15 -3.52
CA LEU A 172 -2.38 10.81 -2.58
C LEU A 172 -2.27 11.73 -1.36
N TYR A 173 -3.24 12.63 -1.21
CA TYR A 173 -3.32 13.50 -0.04
C TYR A 173 -3.77 12.71 1.17
N LEU A 174 -2.96 12.76 2.24
CA LEU A 174 -3.30 12.18 3.53
C LEU A 174 -4.28 13.14 4.20
N LYS A 175 -5.55 12.75 4.27
CA LYS A 175 -6.61 13.61 4.82
C LYS A 175 -6.39 13.78 6.32
N TYR A 176 -6.07 15.02 6.71
CA TYR A 176 -5.88 15.49 8.09
C TYR A 176 -4.79 14.70 8.83
N LEU A 177 -3.54 15.08 8.53
CA LEU A 177 -2.40 14.84 9.40
C LEU A 177 -2.40 15.85 10.54
#